data_AF-A0A9D8MP22-F1
#
_entry.id   AF-A0A9D8MP22-F1
#
_cell.length_a   1.000
_cell.length_b   1.000
_cell.length_c   1.000
_cell.angle_alpha   90.00
_cell.angle_beta   90.00
_cell.angle_gamma   90.00
#
_symmetry.space_group_name_H-M   'P 1'
#
loop_
_entity.id
_entity.type
_entity.pdbx_description
1 polymer ?
#
loop_
_entity_poly.entity_id
_entity_poly.type
_entity_poly.pdbx_seq_one_letter_code
_entity_poly.pdbx_strand_id
1 'polypeptide(L)'
;MKINRSGIVLLLIVLPAILPNTALFAQGSGRSEEIRVPSEALRPYYKPEDFSGKLKEFRNWLEAIQLPASGAEFQKRAKDFDNITIGDVRTKLMSLRDLATDPDLEEVSRLPRSWYEKIFNAALPLQSSVETLNGIKILCEERNYQAAKRAWERAAAETLAIMSKPPKKLSSEDLSAIAAKNRERRRKEYIKWYREKQAEELRKAKEKAASGGKKKKKNKETEE
;
A
#
# COMPACT_ATOMS: atom_id res chain seq x y z
N MET A 1 21.06 -22.32 88.08
CA MET A 1 22.19 -21.49 88.56
C MET A 1 22.55 -20.50 87.45
N LYS A 2 22.39 -19.21 87.76
CA LYS A 2 22.91 -17.95 87.18
C LYS A 2 22.94 -17.70 85.64
N ILE A 3 22.26 -16.59 85.33
CA ILE A 3 22.18 -15.76 84.13
C ILE A 3 23.40 -14.83 84.01
N ASN A 4 23.74 -14.40 82.78
CA ASN A 4 24.19 -13.04 82.37
C ASN A 4 24.06 -13.03 80.82
N ARG A 5 23.23 -12.27 80.07
CA ARG A 5 22.73 -10.87 80.05
C ARG A 5 23.80 -9.78 79.94
N SER A 6 23.94 -9.24 78.73
CA SER A 6 24.16 -7.83 78.30
C SER A 6 24.49 -7.87 76.79
N GLY A 7 23.90 -7.17 75.82
CA GLY A 7 22.93 -6.07 75.74
C GLY A 7 23.31 -5.19 74.51
N ILE A 8 22.30 -4.71 73.75
CA ILE A 8 22.33 -3.47 72.91
C ILE A 8 23.09 -3.61 71.55
N VAL A 9 22.63 -3.22 70.35
CA VAL A 9 21.49 -2.42 69.85
C VAL A 9 21.21 -2.74 68.37
N LEU A 10 19.96 -2.52 67.97
CA LEU A 10 19.42 -2.52 66.61
C LEU A 10 20.10 -1.45 65.73
N LEU A 11 20.55 -1.78 64.51
CA LEU A 11 20.52 -0.82 63.41
C LEU A 11 20.15 -1.54 62.10
N LEU A 12 18.90 -1.32 61.70
CA LEU A 12 18.37 -1.55 60.36
C LEU A 12 19.08 -0.62 59.37
N ILE A 13 19.79 -1.18 58.39
CA ILE A 13 20.02 -0.52 57.10
C ILE A 13 19.70 -1.52 55.98
N VAL A 14 18.76 -1.07 55.16
CA VAL A 14 18.19 -1.65 53.95
C VAL A 14 19.24 -1.80 52.86
N LEU A 15 19.25 -2.92 52.15
CA LEU A 15 19.51 -2.97 50.69
C LEU A 15 18.93 -4.27 50.11
N PRO A 16 17.95 -4.19 49.19
CA PRO A 16 17.35 -5.37 48.57
C PRO A 16 18.32 -5.95 47.53
N ALA A 17 18.68 -7.22 47.69
CA ALA A 17 19.33 -7.98 46.63
C ALA A 17 18.31 -8.16 45.49
N ILE A 18 18.54 -7.40 44.43
CA ILE A 18 17.89 -7.50 43.12
C ILE A 18 18.19 -8.90 42.57
N LEU A 19 17.27 -9.84 42.81
CA LEU A 19 17.17 -11.03 41.97
C LEU A 19 16.40 -10.63 40.71
N PRO A 20 16.92 -10.95 39.50
CA PRO A 20 16.23 -10.61 38.27
C PRO A 20 14.90 -11.38 38.21
N ASN A 21 13.81 -10.63 38.05
CA ASN A 21 12.48 -11.13 37.70
C ASN A 21 12.57 -12.01 36.45
N THR A 22 12.75 -13.30 36.63
CA THR A 22 12.49 -14.35 35.62
C THR A 22 11.10 -14.97 35.79
N ALA A 23 10.23 -14.33 36.58
CA ALA A 23 8.83 -14.74 36.81
C ALA A 23 7.82 -13.93 35.98
N LEU A 24 8.13 -13.64 34.71
CA LEU A 24 7.22 -12.99 33.77
C LEU A 24 7.17 -13.73 32.42
N PHE A 25 7.32 -15.05 32.45
CA PHE A 25 7.00 -15.90 31.31
C PHE A 25 6.37 -17.19 31.84
N ALA A 26 5.27 -17.58 31.20
CA ALA A 26 4.50 -18.81 31.40
C ALA A 26 3.56 -18.84 32.62
N GLN A 27 2.50 -18.04 32.57
CA GLN A 27 1.17 -18.57 32.85
C GLN A 27 0.28 -18.31 31.64
N GLY A 28 -0.05 -19.40 30.94
CA GLY A 28 -1.08 -19.41 29.92
C GLY A 28 -2.43 -19.09 30.56
N SER A 29 -2.79 -17.81 30.57
CA SER A 29 -4.19 -17.44 30.68
C SER A 29 -4.74 -17.44 29.26
N GLY A 30 -5.69 -18.34 28.98
CA GLY A 30 -6.48 -18.35 27.74
C GLY A 30 -7.40 -17.12 27.59
N ARG A 31 -6.95 -15.95 28.04
CA ARG A 31 -7.56 -14.67 27.71
C ARG A 31 -6.87 -14.19 26.46
N SER A 32 -7.58 -14.22 25.33
CA SER A 32 -7.20 -13.43 24.18
C SER A 32 -7.07 -11.99 24.65
N GLU A 33 -5.84 -11.52 24.81
CA GLU A 33 -5.58 -10.11 25.11
C GLU A 33 -6.27 -9.32 23.98
N GLU A 34 -7.30 -8.55 24.35
CA GLU A 34 -8.10 -7.85 23.37
C GLU A 34 -7.23 -6.72 22.80
N ILE A 35 -6.63 -6.98 21.64
CA ILE A 35 -5.76 -6.02 20.96
C ILE A 35 -6.61 -4.79 20.63
N ARG A 36 -6.35 -3.70 21.34
CA ARG A 36 -6.98 -2.40 21.08
C ARG A 36 -6.44 -1.85 19.76
N VAL A 37 -7.33 -1.71 18.78
CA VAL A 37 -6.97 -1.16 17.47
C VAL A 37 -7.12 0.37 17.50
N PRO A 38 -6.07 1.15 17.16
CA PRO A 38 -6.15 2.61 17.08
C PRO A 38 -7.19 3.07 16.04
N SER A 39 -7.77 4.25 16.27
CA SER A 39 -8.81 4.77 15.38
C SER A 39 -8.28 5.06 13.97
N GLU A 40 -7.01 5.43 13.88
CA GLU A 40 -6.28 5.76 12.66
C GLU A 40 -6.09 4.53 11.78
N ALA A 41 -5.88 3.36 12.38
CA ALA A 41 -5.75 2.08 11.68
C ALA A 41 -7.06 1.63 11.03
N LEU A 42 -8.20 2.22 11.42
CA LEU A 42 -9.53 1.93 10.88
C LEU A 42 -9.98 2.96 9.84
N ARG A 43 -9.14 3.94 9.48
CA ARG A 43 -9.45 4.96 8.45
C ARG A 43 -8.98 4.51 7.07
N PRO A 44 -9.60 5.00 5.98
CA PRO A 44 -9.12 4.69 4.64
C PRO A 44 -7.73 5.27 4.47
N TYR A 45 -6.88 4.55 3.75
CA TYR A 45 -5.53 5.05 3.45
C TYR A 45 -5.59 6.27 2.52
N TYR A 46 -6.41 6.17 1.47
CA TYR A 46 -6.62 7.23 0.50
C TYR A 46 -7.76 8.16 0.88
N LYS A 47 -7.64 9.41 0.45
CA LYS A 47 -8.68 10.42 0.53
C LYS A 47 -9.44 10.52 -0.80
N PRO A 48 -10.67 11.07 -0.81
CA PRO A 48 -11.42 11.26 -2.06
C PRO A 48 -10.66 12.04 -3.13
N GLU A 49 -9.83 12.99 -2.72
CA GLU A 49 -9.02 13.83 -3.62
C GLU A 49 -8.00 12.99 -4.39
N ASP A 50 -7.45 11.93 -3.80
CA ASP A 50 -6.47 11.05 -4.46
C ASP A 50 -7.09 10.31 -5.65
N PHE A 51 -8.33 9.82 -5.50
CA PHE A 51 -9.06 9.14 -6.58
C PHE A 51 -9.46 10.11 -7.69
N SER A 52 -10.04 11.25 -7.31
CA SER A 52 -10.49 12.26 -8.29
C SER A 52 -9.31 12.91 -9.03
N GLY A 53 -8.18 13.12 -8.35
CA GLY A 53 -6.95 13.65 -8.92
C GLY A 53 -6.37 12.72 -9.98
N LYS A 54 -6.20 11.43 -9.66
CA LYS A 54 -5.70 10.42 -10.62
C LYS A 54 -6.57 10.30 -11.87
N LEU A 55 -7.90 10.31 -11.70
CA LEU A 55 -8.82 10.29 -12.86
C LEU A 55 -8.72 11.56 -13.69
N LYS A 56 -8.61 12.74 -13.06
CA LYS A 56 -8.45 14.01 -13.76
C LYS A 56 -7.14 14.07 -14.52
N GLU A 57 -6.04 13.65 -13.91
CA GLU A 57 -4.73 13.57 -14.58
C GLU A 57 -4.76 12.63 -15.78
N PHE A 58 -5.43 11.48 -15.66
CA PHE A 58 -5.58 10.55 -16.76
C PHE A 58 -6.40 11.15 -17.91
N ARG A 59 -7.53 11.79 -17.59
CA ARG A 59 -8.37 12.49 -18.59
C ARG A 59 -7.57 13.57 -19.32
N ASN A 60 -6.92 14.45 -18.57
CA ASN A 60 -6.15 15.55 -19.14
C ASN A 60 -5.03 15.04 -20.06
N TRP A 61 -4.36 13.95 -19.67
CA TRP A 61 -3.35 13.32 -20.50
C TRP A 61 -3.92 12.75 -21.80
N LEU A 62 -5.08 12.08 -21.75
CA LEU A 62 -5.76 11.61 -22.96
C LEU A 62 -6.19 12.74 -23.89
N GLU A 63 -6.77 13.80 -23.34
CA GLU A 63 -7.28 14.95 -24.10
C GLU A 63 -6.15 15.78 -24.73
N ALA A 64 -4.98 15.82 -24.09
CA ALA A 64 -3.80 16.52 -24.60
C ALA A 64 -3.17 15.83 -25.83
N ILE A 65 -3.47 14.55 -26.06
CA ILE A 65 -2.88 13.79 -27.14
C ILE A 65 -3.64 14.02 -28.45
N GLN A 66 -3.01 14.74 -29.37
CA GLN A 66 -3.49 14.92 -30.74
C GLN A 66 -2.50 14.25 -31.70
N LEU A 67 -2.90 13.10 -32.25
CA LEU A 67 -2.08 12.41 -33.23
C LEU A 67 -2.10 13.17 -34.58
N PRO A 68 -0.96 13.28 -35.29
CA PRO A 68 -0.87 13.97 -36.57
C PRO A 68 -1.79 13.41 -37.67
N ALA A 69 -1.93 14.15 -38.77
CA ALA A 69 -2.81 13.73 -39.85
C ALA A 69 -2.23 12.54 -40.65
N SER A 70 -0.90 12.45 -40.74
CA SER A 70 -0.19 11.42 -41.52
C SER A 70 0.98 10.80 -40.75
N GLY A 71 1.45 9.64 -41.23
CA GLY A 71 2.61 8.97 -40.65
C GLY A 71 3.89 9.77 -40.92
N ALA A 72 4.00 10.41 -42.09
CA ALA A 72 5.09 11.33 -42.40
C ALA A 72 5.18 12.52 -41.41
N GLU A 73 4.05 13.13 -41.06
CA GLU A 73 4.02 14.18 -40.03
C GLU A 73 4.37 13.64 -38.64
N PHE A 74 3.86 12.45 -38.32
CA PHE A 74 4.17 11.77 -37.07
C PHE A 74 5.66 11.44 -36.91
N GLN A 75 6.33 11.00 -37.98
CA GLN A 75 7.77 10.79 -38.00
C GLN A 75 8.54 12.10 -37.82
N LYS A 76 8.15 13.16 -38.55
CA LYS A 76 8.80 14.48 -38.44
C LYS A 76 8.69 15.07 -37.03
N ARG A 77 7.55 14.85 -36.38
CA ARG A 77 7.23 15.33 -35.02
C ARG A 77 7.49 14.28 -33.94
N ALA A 78 8.18 13.19 -34.26
CA ALA A 78 8.31 12.06 -33.35
C ALA A 78 8.94 12.42 -31.99
N LYS A 79 9.81 13.45 -31.96
CA LYS A 79 10.40 14.01 -30.73
C LYS A 79 9.39 14.81 -29.89
N ASP A 80 8.37 15.40 -30.53
CA ASP A 80 7.31 16.15 -29.85
C ASP A 80 6.30 15.21 -29.17
N PHE A 81 6.29 13.93 -29.56
CA PHE A 81 5.43 12.87 -29.01
C PHE A 81 6.12 11.98 -27.97
N ASP A 82 7.16 12.50 -27.30
CA ASP A 82 7.85 11.78 -26.23
C ASP A 82 6.95 11.44 -25.02
N ASN A 83 5.71 11.95 -24.98
CA ASN A 83 4.71 11.71 -23.94
C ASN A 83 3.73 10.54 -24.27
N ILE A 84 3.89 9.92 -25.45
CA ILE A 84 3.10 8.76 -25.91
C ILE A 84 4.03 7.54 -26.04
N THR A 85 4.84 7.30 -25.02
CA THR A 85 5.62 6.07 -24.96
C THR A 85 4.75 4.92 -24.44
N ILE A 86 5.16 3.68 -24.76
CA ILE A 86 4.59 2.49 -24.12
C ILE A 86 4.69 2.60 -22.59
N GLY A 87 5.78 3.21 -22.08
CA GLY A 87 5.99 3.43 -20.65
C GLY A 87 4.95 4.35 -20.03
N ASP A 88 4.61 5.45 -20.69
CA ASP A 88 3.60 6.40 -20.22
C ASP A 88 2.22 5.75 -20.17
N VAL A 89 1.82 5.07 -21.25
CA VAL A 89 0.53 4.37 -21.30
C VAL A 89 0.45 3.31 -20.19
N ARG A 90 1.50 2.51 -19.99
CA ARG A 90 1.54 1.51 -18.91
C ARG A 90 1.41 2.15 -17.53
N THR A 91 2.12 3.25 -17.29
CA THR A 91 2.05 3.98 -16.00
C THR A 91 0.63 4.49 -15.74
N LYS A 92 -0.03 5.03 -16.77
CA LYS A 92 -1.41 5.50 -16.69
C LYS A 92 -2.41 4.37 -16.49
N LEU A 93 -2.27 3.25 -17.21
CA LEU A 93 -3.10 2.06 -17.04
C LEU A 93 -2.92 1.41 -15.66
N MET A 94 -1.69 1.34 -15.16
CA MET A 94 -1.42 0.87 -13.79
C MET A 94 -2.12 1.75 -12.77
N SER A 95 -2.06 3.07 -12.92
CA SER A 95 -2.76 4.00 -12.02
C SER A 95 -4.28 3.75 -12.02
N LEU A 96 -4.90 3.49 -13.18
CA LEU A 96 -6.32 3.14 -13.26
C LEU A 96 -6.62 1.77 -12.63
N ARG A 97 -5.75 0.79 -12.85
CA ARG A 97 -5.88 -0.54 -12.26
C ARG A 97 -5.80 -0.45 -10.73
N ASP A 98 -4.83 0.28 -10.20
CA ASP A 98 -4.65 0.46 -8.76
C ASP A 98 -5.92 1.04 -8.14
N LEU A 99 -6.49 2.10 -8.73
CA LEU A 99 -7.79 2.64 -8.34
C LEU A 99 -8.88 1.57 -8.35
N ALA A 100 -9.04 0.85 -9.46
CA ALA A 100 -10.08 -0.16 -9.63
C ALA A 100 -9.92 -1.37 -8.71
N THR A 101 -8.72 -1.64 -8.21
CA THR A 101 -8.42 -2.75 -7.28
C THR A 101 -8.37 -2.33 -5.81
N ASP A 102 -8.36 -1.04 -5.50
CA ASP A 102 -8.27 -0.55 -4.13
C ASP A 102 -9.47 -1.05 -3.29
N PRO A 103 -9.24 -1.65 -2.11
CA PRO A 103 -10.32 -2.22 -1.30
C PRO A 103 -11.27 -1.16 -0.71
N ASP A 104 -10.78 0.07 -0.49
CA ASP A 104 -11.53 1.17 0.09
C ASP A 104 -12.13 2.11 -0.98
N LEU A 105 -11.93 1.81 -2.27
CA LEU A 105 -12.41 2.58 -3.42
C LEU A 105 -13.85 3.07 -3.27
N GLU A 106 -14.78 2.17 -2.99
CA GLU A 106 -16.21 2.48 -2.97
C GLU A 106 -16.61 3.27 -1.71
N GLU A 107 -15.93 3.03 -0.58
CA GLU A 107 -16.10 3.80 0.65
C GLU A 107 -15.65 5.26 0.46
N VAL A 108 -14.53 5.45 -0.24
CA VAL A 108 -13.89 6.76 -0.41
C VAL A 108 -14.50 7.56 -1.57
N SER A 109 -14.62 6.94 -2.76
CA SER A 109 -15.13 7.61 -3.97
C SER A 109 -16.65 7.74 -3.99
N ARG A 110 -17.36 6.88 -3.25
CA ARG A 110 -18.83 6.74 -3.27
C ARG A 110 -19.40 6.32 -4.63
N LEU A 111 -18.56 5.86 -5.54
CA LEU A 111 -18.92 5.35 -6.85
C LEU A 111 -18.68 3.84 -6.90
N PRO A 112 -19.49 3.08 -7.66
CA PRO A 112 -19.33 1.65 -7.79
C PRO A 112 -18.00 1.29 -8.47
N ARG A 113 -17.33 0.25 -7.98
CA ARG A 113 -16.08 -0.29 -8.54
C ARG A 113 -16.22 -0.62 -10.02
N SER A 114 -17.38 -1.15 -10.41
CA SER A 114 -17.67 -1.54 -11.79
C SER A 114 -17.55 -0.39 -12.80
N TRP A 115 -17.65 0.87 -12.37
CA TRP A 115 -17.39 2.02 -13.24
C TRP A 115 -15.90 2.25 -13.49
N TYR A 116 -15.06 2.12 -12.45
CA TYR A 116 -13.61 2.19 -12.58
C TYR A 116 -13.07 1.04 -13.44
N GLU A 117 -13.61 -0.16 -13.27
CA GLU A 117 -13.29 -1.32 -14.11
C GLU A 117 -13.64 -1.07 -15.59
N LYS A 118 -14.79 -0.45 -15.86
CA LYS A 118 -15.17 -0.07 -17.23
C LYS A 118 -14.19 0.94 -17.85
N ILE A 119 -13.77 1.95 -17.09
CA ILE A 119 -12.76 2.93 -17.55
C ILE A 119 -11.45 2.20 -17.89
N PHE A 120 -10.97 1.35 -16.97
CA PHE A 120 -9.74 0.60 -17.18
C PHE A 120 -9.83 -0.30 -18.42
N ASN A 121 -10.91 -1.06 -18.56
CA ASN A 121 -11.10 -1.98 -19.68
C ASN A 121 -11.19 -1.24 -21.03
N ALA A 122 -11.86 -0.10 -21.08
CA ALA A 122 -11.93 0.74 -22.29
C ALA A 122 -10.56 1.36 -22.65
N ALA A 123 -9.70 1.58 -21.65
CA ALA A 123 -8.37 2.13 -21.85
C ALA A 123 -7.33 1.07 -22.28
N LEU A 124 -7.57 -0.22 -22.03
CA LEU A 124 -6.61 -1.30 -22.37
C LEU A 124 -6.11 -1.27 -23.84
N PRO A 125 -6.97 -1.05 -24.86
CA PRO A 125 -6.52 -1.00 -26.26
C PRO A 125 -5.58 0.16 -26.61
N LEU A 126 -5.43 1.15 -25.72
CA LEU A 126 -4.45 2.24 -25.90
C LEU A 126 -3.02 1.68 -25.96
N GLN A 127 -2.72 0.62 -25.21
CA GLN A 127 -1.38 0.05 -25.14
C GLN A 127 -0.94 -0.52 -26.50
N SER A 128 -1.74 -1.41 -27.10
CA SER A 128 -1.41 -2.02 -28.40
C SER A 128 -1.31 -0.98 -29.52
N SER A 129 -2.16 0.05 -29.46
CA SER A 129 -2.14 1.16 -30.42
C SER A 129 -0.82 1.93 -30.34
N VAL A 130 -0.33 2.21 -29.13
CA VAL A 130 0.94 2.91 -28.91
C VAL A 130 2.17 2.05 -29.17
N GLU A 131 2.09 0.74 -28.93
CA GLU A 131 3.13 -0.20 -29.35
C GLU A 131 3.31 -0.14 -30.87
N THR A 132 2.21 -0.08 -31.63
CA THR A 132 2.25 0.08 -33.09
C THR A 132 2.80 1.45 -33.49
N LEU A 133 2.33 2.54 -32.88
CA LEU A 133 2.83 3.90 -33.18
C LEU A 133 4.33 4.04 -32.89
N ASN A 134 4.81 3.49 -31.77
CA ASN A 134 6.23 3.50 -31.44
C ASN A 134 7.05 2.62 -32.40
N GLY A 135 6.51 1.48 -32.83
CA GLY A 135 7.12 0.68 -33.91
C GLY A 135 7.30 1.48 -35.20
N ILE A 136 6.29 2.27 -35.59
CA ILE A 136 6.36 3.16 -36.78
C ILE A 136 7.43 4.24 -36.62
N LYS A 137 7.58 4.81 -35.41
CA LYS A 137 8.64 5.79 -35.09
C LYS A 137 10.03 5.19 -35.25
N ILE A 138 10.23 3.92 -34.91
CA ILE A 138 11.52 3.24 -34.93
C ILE A 138 11.85 2.67 -36.32
N LEU A 139 10.88 2.03 -36.97
CA LEU A 139 11.07 1.27 -38.21
C LEU A 139 10.77 2.09 -39.48
N CYS A 140 10.26 3.32 -39.32
CA CYS A 140 9.88 4.21 -40.42
C CYS A 140 8.79 3.66 -41.37
N GLU A 141 8.00 2.67 -40.94
CA GLU A 141 6.97 2.03 -41.77
C GLU A 141 5.60 2.69 -41.64
N GLU A 142 5.27 3.63 -42.54
CA GLU A 142 4.01 4.38 -42.50
C GLU A 142 2.74 3.54 -42.75
N ARG A 143 2.89 2.34 -43.33
CA ARG A 143 1.80 1.51 -43.86
C ARG A 143 0.70 1.17 -42.84
N ASN A 144 1.00 1.26 -41.55
CA ASN A 144 0.08 0.95 -40.45
C ASN A 144 -0.35 2.16 -39.61
N TYR A 145 0.11 3.37 -39.94
CA TYR A 145 -0.14 4.57 -39.12
C TYR A 145 -1.63 4.89 -38.98
N GLN A 146 -2.36 4.94 -40.09
CA GLN A 146 -3.79 5.31 -40.07
C GLN A 146 -4.62 4.30 -39.28
N ALA A 147 -4.27 3.02 -39.33
CA ALA A 147 -4.94 1.98 -38.55
C ALA A 147 -4.66 2.17 -37.05
N ALA A 148 -3.40 2.37 -36.67
CA ALA A 148 -3.00 2.61 -35.28
C ALA A 148 -3.60 3.89 -34.71
N LYS A 149 -3.62 4.98 -35.49
CA LYS A 149 -4.26 6.25 -35.15
C LYS A 149 -5.76 6.06 -34.87
N ARG A 150 -6.49 5.40 -35.77
CA ARG A 150 -7.92 5.14 -35.57
C ARG A 150 -8.19 4.25 -34.35
N ALA A 151 -7.35 3.26 -34.10
CA ALA A 151 -7.48 2.40 -32.92
C ALA A 151 -7.26 3.20 -31.63
N TRP A 152 -6.23 4.04 -31.59
CA TRP A 152 -5.98 4.97 -30.49
C TRP A 152 -7.16 5.92 -30.26
N GLU A 153 -7.60 6.63 -31.31
CA GLU A 153 -8.68 7.61 -31.23
C GLU A 153 -9.99 6.97 -30.76
N ARG A 154 -10.29 5.75 -31.23
CA ARG A 154 -11.46 5.00 -30.80
C ARG A 154 -11.39 4.65 -29.32
N ALA A 155 -10.28 4.07 -28.86
CA ALA A 155 -10.09 3.69 -27.47
C ALA A 155 -10.12 4.91 -26.54
N ALA A 156 -9.47 6.01 -26.95
CA ALA A 156 -9.48 7.27 -26.21
C ALA A 156 -10.90 7.85 -26.12
N ALA A 157 -11.65 7.90 -27.23
CA ALA A 157 -13.02 8.41 -27.26
C ALA A 157 -13.97 7.55 -26.40
N GLU A 158 -13.86 6.22 -26.47
CA GLU A 158 -14.67 5.31 -25.67
C GLU A 158 -14.38 5.49 -24.17
N THR A 159 -13.10 5.59 -23.81
CA THR A 159 -12.67 5.83 -22.43
C THR A 159 -13.19 7.17 -21.91
N LEU A 160 -13.03 8.25 -22.68
CA LEU A 160 -13.50 9.59 -22.33
C LEU A 160 -15.03 9.65 -22.21
N ALA A 161 -15.76 8.90 -23.04
CA ALA A 161 -17.22 8.82 -22.99
C ALA A 161 -17.71 8.19 -21.67
N ILE A 162 -17.05 7.12 -21.20
CA ILE A 162 -17.35 6.48 -19.91
C ILE A 162 -17.02 7.44 -18.76
N MET A 163 -15.86 8.10 -18.82
CA MET A 163 -15.44 9.05 -17.79
C MET A 163 -16.36 10.27 -17.71
N SER A 164 -16.94 10.71 -18.82
CA SER A 164 -17.84 11.88 -18.87
C SER A 164 -19.23 11.60 -18.29
N LYS A 165 -19.60 10.33 -18.14
CA LYS A 165 -20.89 9.90 -17.59
C LYS A 165 -20.68 9.10 -16.30
N PRO A 166 -20.41 9.78 -15.17
CA PRO A 166 -20.27 9.09 -13.90
C PRO A 166 -21.56 8.32 -13.57
N PRO A 167 -21.43 7.16 -12.92
CA PRO A 167 -22.57 6.32 -12.58
C PRO A 167 -23.37 6.99 -11.46
N LYS A 168 -24.54 6.43 -11.17
CA LYS A 168 -25.26 6.79 -9.95
C LYS A 168 -24.37 6.48 -8.73
N LYS A 169 -24.31 7.43 -7.80
CA LYS A 169 -23.63 7.23 -6.50
C LYS A 169 -24.27 6.08 -5.74
N LEU A 170 -23.46 5.38 -4.96
CA LEU A 170 -23.93 4.34 -4.06
C LEU A 170 -24.91 4.92 -3.03
N SER A 171 -25.89 4.12 -2.63
CA SER A 171 -26.84 4.53 -1.59
C SER A 171 -26.15 4.65 -0.23
N SER A 172 -26.75 5.37 0.71
CA SER A 172 -26.23 5.45 2.09
C SER A 172 -26.16 4.08 2.76
N GLU A 173 -27.10 3.19 2.41
CA GLU A 173 -27.18 1.84 2.96
C GLU A 173 -26.04 0.95 2.44
N ASP A 174 -25.79 0.99 1.13
CA ASP A 174 -24.64 0.32 0.51
C ASP A 174 -23.31 0.83 1.10
N LEU A 175 -23.18 2.16 1.23
CA LEU A 175 -21.97 2.78 1.79
C LEU A 175 -21.72 2.37 3.24
N SER A 176 -22.78 2.25 4.04
CA SER A 176 -22.68 1.80 5.43
C SER A 176 -22.21 0.34 5.51
N ALA A 177 -22.77 -0.53 4.67
CA ALA A 177 -22.38 -1.94 4.58
C ALA A 177 -20.92 -2.10 4.12
N ILE A 178 -20.50 -1.34 3.09
CA ILE A 178 -19.12 -1.32 2.60
C ILE A 178 -18.17 -0.83 3.69
N ALA A 179 -18.48 0.29 4.35
CA ALA A 179 -17.65 0.85 5.41
C ALA A 179 -17.48 -0.11 6.59
N ALA A 180 -18.55 -0.82 6.99
CA ALA A 180 -18.49 -1.84 8.03
C ALA A 180 -17.55 -3.00 7.63
N LYS A 181 -17.69 -3.51 6.41
CA LYS A 181 -16.82 -4.57 5.87
C LYS A 181 -15.35 -4.13 5.82
N ASN A 182 -15.08 -2.90 5.36
CA ASN A 182 -13.72 -2.36 5.27
C ASN A 182 -13.11 -2.08 6.64
N ARG A 183 -13.89 -1.62 7.61
CA ARG A 183 -13.42 -1.50 9.01
C ARG A 183 -13.02 -2.85 9.58
N GLU A 184 -13.82 -3.88 9.36
CA GLU A 184 -13.50 -5.23 9.85
C GLU A 184 -12.24 -5.79 9.17
N ARG A 185 -12.09 -5.59 7.86
CA ARG A 185 -10.86 -5.92 7.11
C ARG A 185 -9.64 -5.24 7.73
N ARG A 186 -9.66 -3.92 7.88
CA ARG A 186 -8.56 -3.14 8.46
C ARG A 186 -8.24 -3.55 9.89
N ARG A 187 -9.25 -3.87 10.70
CA ARG A 187 -9.07 -4.41 12.05
C ARG A 187 -8.27 -5.70 12.04
N LYS A 188 -8.64 -6.66 11.16
CA LYS A 188 -7.92 -7.94 11.00
C LYS A 188 -6.48 -7.74 10.54
N GLU A 189 -6.27 -6.88 9.56
CA GLU A 189 -4.94 -6.53 9.04
C GLU A 189 -4.05 -5.92 10.12
N TYR A 190 -4.58 -4.96 10.90
CA TYR A 190 -3.85 -4.35 12.00
C TYR A 190 -3.48 -5.37 13.08
N ILE A 191 -4.42 -6.22 13.49
CA ILE A 191 -4.16 -7.27 14.49
C ILE A 191 -3.08 -8.23 14.00
N LYS A 192 -3.13 -8.63 12.73
CA LYS A 192 -2.11 -9.49 12.11
C LYS A 192 -0.74 -8.82 12.16
N TRP A 193 -0.65 -7.60 11.63
CA TRP A 193 0.59 -6.81 11.63
C TRP A 193 1.15 -6.62 13.06
N TYR A 194 0.30 -6.30 14.03
CA TYR A 194 0.71 -6.09 15.41
C TYR A 194 1.32 -7.35 16.02
N ARG A 195 0.72 -8.52 15.79
CA ARG A 195 1.24 -9.81 16.25
C ARG A 195 2.58 -10.16 15.60
N GLU A 196 2.70 -9.92 14.29
CA GLU A 196 3.96 -10.13 13.56
C GLU A 196 5.07 -9.22 14.09
N LYS A 197 4.75 -7.95 14.36
CA LYS A 197 5.69 -7.00 14.96
C LYS A 197 6.15 -7.44 16.36
N GLN A 198 5.23 -7.88 17.21
CA GLN A 198 5.56 -8.41 18.55
C GLN A 198 6.47 -9.64 18.47
N ALA A 199 6.18 -10.57 17.56
CA ALA A 199 7.01 -11.76 17.35
C ALA A 199 8.43 -11.40 16.91
N GLU A 200 8.57 -10.43 16.00
CA GLU A 200 9.86 -9.97 15.50
C GLU A 200 10.67 -9.23 16.58
N GLU A 201 10.03 -8.39 17.41
CA GLU A 201 10.68 -7.73 18.55
C GLU A 201 11.18 -8.77 19.57
N LEU A 202 10.37 -9.79 19.86
CA LEU A 202 10.76 -10.90 20.74
C LEU A 202 11.92 -11.71 20.16
N ARG A 203 11.92 -11.99 18.84
CA ARG A 203 13.03 -12.67 18.15
C ARG A 203 14.32 -11.86 18.28
N LYS A 204 14.28 -10.57 17.97
CA LYS A 204 15.44 -9.66 18.11
C LYS A 204 15.94 -9.59 19.55
N ALA A 205 15.05 -9.57 20.54
CA ALA A 205 15.42 -9.56 21.95
C ALA A 205 16.15 -10.87 22.36
N LYS A 206 15.65 -12.02 21.93
CA LYS A 206 16.29 -13.34 22.16
C LYS A 206 17.68 -13.42 21.50
N GLU A 207 17.82 -12.92 20.27
CA GLU A 207 19.10 -12.89 19.56
C GLU A 207 20.13 -11.96 20.22
N LYS A 208 19.69 -10.80 20.74
CA LYS A 208 20.54 -9.90 21.52
C LYS A 208 20.96 -10.52 22.85
N ALA A 209 20.06 -11.22 23.54
CA ALA A 209 20.39 -11.93 24.77
C ALA A 209 21.41 -13.06 24.52
N ALA A 210 21.23 -13.84 23.44
CA ALA A 210 22.14 -14.91 23.06
C ALA A 210 23.55 -14.41 22.64
N SER A 211 23.62 -13.27 21.94
CA SER A 211 24.90 -12.65 21.53
C SER A 211 25.62 -11.91 22.67
N GLY A 212 24.87 -11.29 23.60
CA GLY A 212 25.43 -10.71 24.83
C GLY A 212 26.00 -11.76 25.80
N GLY A 213 25.37 -12.94 25.87
CA GLY A 213 25.89 -14.07 26.67
C GLY A 213 27.20 -14.65 26.14
N LYS A 214 27.40 -14.69 24.82
CA LYS A 214 28.66 -15.18 24.20
C LYS A 214 29.86 -14.27 24.45
N LYS A 215 29.69 -12.93 24.48
CA LYS A 215 30.78 -12.00 24.82
C LYS A 215 31.22 -12.10 26.28
N LYS A 216 30.29 -12.33 27.21
CA LYS A 216 30.62 -12.49 28.64
C LYS A 216 31.34 -13.81 28.95
N LYS A 217 31.05 -14.88 28.21
CA LYS A 217 31.72 -16.18 28.40
C LYS A 217 33.15 -16.18 27.87
N LYS A 218 33.41 -15.50 26.74
CA LYS A 218 34.76 -15.43 26.13
C LYS A 218 35.75 -14.60 26.96
N ASN A 219 35.31 -13.56 27.67
CA ASN A 219 36.20 -12.79 28.55
C ASN A 219 36.55 -13.50 29.86
N LYS A 220 35.77 -14.51 30.28
CA LYS A 220 36.02 -15.25 31.53
C LYS A 220 36.98 -16.44 31.34
N GLU A 221 37.21 -16.89 30.11
CA GLU A 221 38.17 -17.95 29.77
C GLU A 221 39.57 -17.40 29.39
N THR A 222 39.77 -16.07 29.42
CA THR A 222 41.07 -15.41 29.15
C THR A 222 41.70 -14.77 30.39
N GLU A 223 41.14 -14.99 31.58
CA GLU A 223 41.67 -14.47 32.86
C GLU A 223 42.08 -15.59 33.85
N GLU A 224 42.22 -16.84 33.40
CA GLU A 224 42.93 -17.92 34.12
C GLU A 224 44.28 -18.20 33.45
#